data_AF-A0A9D2R7V7-F1
#
_entry.id   AF-A0A9D2R7V7-F1
#
_cell.length_a   1.000
_cell.length_b   1.000
_cell.length_c   1.000
_cell.angle_alpha   90.00
_cell.angle_beta   90.00
_cell.angle_gamma   90.00
#
_symmetry.space_group_name_H-M   'P 1'
#
loop_
_entity.id
_entity.type
_entity.pdbx_description
1 polymer ?
#
loop_
_entity_poly.entity_id
_entity_poly.type
_entity_poly.pdbx_seq_one_letter_code
_entity_poly.pdbx_strand_id
1 'polypeptide(L)'
;MPATRDGKMWRSQFYYKDWQGVSHKKNKRGFRTKAEAEQWERDFLQQQQRNLDINFENFVQIYYEDMEHRLRENTMRTKKFIIDLKIIPYFKNKKMNEIKASDVRAWQNALMKKGYSQTYLKTVNNQLSAIFNYAVKYYDLRDNPCRKAGSIGKSQAGERQFWTKQEFKQFLVTVEDK
;
A
#
# COMPACT_ATOMS: atom_id res chain seq x y z
N MET A 1 -13.91 -21.39 -18.95
CA MET A 1 -13.60 -21.27 -17.50
C MET A 1 -12.23 -21.90 -17.26
N PRO A 2 -11.23 -21.11 -16.85
CA PRO A 2 -9.85 -21.59 -16.71
C PRO A 2 -9.53 -22.25 -15.36
N ALA A 3 -10.48 -22.22 -14.42
CA ALA A 3 -10.39 -22.98 -13.18
C ALA A 3 -10.68 -24.47 -13.44
N THR A 4 -9.70 -25.32 -13.19
CA THR A 4 -9.76 -26.77 -13.39
C THR A 4 -9.41 -27.49 -12.09
N ARG A 5 -10.00 -28.68 -11.87
CA ARG A 5 -9.74 -29.49 -10.69
C ARG A 5 -8.39 -30.20 -10.84
N ASP A 6 -7.54 -30.09 -9.82
CA ASP A 6 -6.19 -30.68 -9.76
C ASP A 6 -6.10 -31.54 -8.49
N GLY A 7 -6.63 -32.78 -8.58
CA GLY A 7 -6.80 -33.68 -7.43
C GLY A 7 -7.83 -33.16 -6.41
N LYS A 8 -7.40 -32.95 -5.16
CA LYS A 8 -8.21 -32.37 -4.07
C LYS A 8 -8.25 -30.84 -4.09
N MET A 9 -7.44 -30.19 -4.91
CA MET A 9 -7.31 -28.74 -5.02
C MET A 9 -7.75 -28.24 -6.39
N TRP A 10 -7.72 -26.93 -6.58
CA TRP A 10 -8.03 -26.24 -7.83
C TRP A 10 -6.79 -25.54 -8.38
N ARG A 11 -6.73 -25.44 -9.71
CA ARG A 11 -5.73 -24.65 -10.43
C ARG A 11 -6.43 -23.67 -11.39
N SER A 12 -5.79 -22.55 -11.66
CA SER A 12 -6.24 -21.56 -12.64
C SER A 12 -5.22 -21.45 -13.77
N GLN A 13 -5.67 -21.66 -15.02
CA GLN A 13 -4.83 -21.65 -16.23
C GLN A 13 -5.48 -20.87 -17.37
N PHE A 14 -4.91 -19.72 -17.75
CA PHE A 14 -5.47 -18.87 -18.79
C PHE A 14 -4.37 -18.21 -19.64
N TYR A 15 -4.77 -17.68 -20.79
CA TYR A 15 -3.92 -16.85 -21.63
C TYR A 15 -4.27 -15.38 -21.40
N TYR A 16 -3.27 -14.51 -21.42
CA TYR A 16 -3.45 -13.06 -21.40
C TYR A 16 -2.49 -12.43 -22.41
N LYS A 17 -2.85 -11.27 -22.96
CA LYS A 17 -1.95 -10.47 -23.79
C LYS A 17 -1.21 -9.49 -22.91
N ASP A 18 0.08 -9.34 -23.12
CA ASP A 18 0.86 -8.30 -22.47
C ASP A 18 0.66 -6.93 -23.15
N TRP A 19 1.38 -5.92 -22.64
CA TRP A 19 1.38 -4.56 -23.17
C TRP A 19 1.95 -4.45 -24.59
N GLN A 20 2.66 -5.48 -25.08
CA GLN A 20 3.16 -5.59 -26.46
C GLN A 20 2.20 -6.38 -27.37
N GLY A 21 1.08 -6.87 -26.83
CA GLY A 21 0.10 -7.69 -27.55
C GLY A 21 0.48 -9.17 -27.67
N VAL A 22 1.56 -9.62 -27.04
CA VAL A 22 2.02 -11.02 -27.06
C VAL A 22 1.21 -11.84 -26.06
N SER A 23 0.73 -13.00 -26.51
CA SER A 23 -0.05 -13.93 -25.67
C SER A 23 0.85 -14.76 -24.76
N HIS A 24 0.68 -14.65 -23.45
CA HIS A 24 1.38 -15.43 -22.44
C HIS A 24 0.42 -16.39 -21.72
N LYS A 25 0.93 -17.55 -21.32
CA LYS A 25 0.17 -18.52 -20.50
C LYS A 25 0.48 -18.31 -19.02
N LYS A 26 -0.54 -18.01 -18.20
CA LYS A 26 -0.41 -17.94 -16.74
C LYS A 26 -1.01 -19.20 -16.11
N ASN A 27 -0.34 -19.72 -15.07
CA ASN A 27 -0.75 -20.91 -14.36
C ASN A 27 -0.42 -20.77 -12.88
N LYS A 28 -1.42 -21.00 -12.01
CA LYS A 28 -1.23 -21.11 -10.56
C LYS A 28 -2.06 -22.27 -10.03
N ARG A 29 -1.47 -23.03 -9.12
CA ARG A 29 -2.05 -24.23 -8.49
C ARG A 29 -2.18 -24.04 -6.98
N GLY A 30 -2.96 -24.90 -6.33
CA GLY A 30 -3.04 -24.97 -4.87
C GLY A 30 -4.21 -24.20 -4.25
N PHE A 31 -5.23 -23.83 -5.03
CA PHE A 31 -6.44 -23.21 -4.49
C PHE A 31 -7.33 -24.24 -3.80
N ARG A 32 -7.99 -23.86 -2.71
CA ARG A 32 -8.89 -24.79 -1.99
C ARG A 32 -10.23 -24.91 -2.68
N THR A 33 -10.70 -23.83 -3.29
CA THR A 33 -12.00 -23.77 -3.97
C THR A 33 -11.88 -23.30 -5.41
N LYS A 34 -12.88 -23.65 -6.24
CA LYS A 34 -13.01 -23.13 -7.60
C LYS A 34 -13.11 -21.60 -7.60
N ALA A 35 -13.87 -21.04 -6.65
CA ALA A 35 -14.11 -19.61 -6.54
C ALA A 35 -12.81 -18.82 -6.29
N GLU A 36 -11.91 -19.33 -5.45
CA GLU A 36 -10.58 -18.72 -5.24
C GLU A 36 -9.74 -18.73 -6.52
N ALA A 37 -9.75 -19.85 -7.26
CA ALA A 37 -9.02 -19.98 -8.52
C ALA A 37 -9.53 -19.03 -9.61
N GLU A 38 -10.86 -18.85 -9.69
CA GLU A 38 -11.50 -17.88 -10.58
C GLU A 38 -11.29 -16.44 -10.12
N GLN A 39 -11.30 -16.16 -8.82
CA GLN A 39 -11.02 -14.83 -8.28
C GLN A 39 -9.59 -14.41 -8.60
N TRP A 40 -8.62 -15.31 -8.46
CA TRP A 40 -7.23 -15.02 -8.79
C TRP A 40 -7.01 -14.71 -10.28
N GLU A 41 -7.70 -15.39 -11.19
CA GLU A 41 -7.69 -15.02 -12.61
C GLU A 41 -8.22 -13.61 -12.80
N ARG A 42 -9.41 -13.31 -12.23
CA ARG A 42 -10.02 -11.98 -12.34
C ARG A 42 -9.09 -10.89 -11.81
N ASP A 43 -8.48 -11.11 -10.65
CA ASP A 43 -7.53 -10.19 -10.04
C ASP A 43 -6.32 -9.94 -10.95
N PHE A 44 -5.76 -11.00 -11.55
CA PHE A 44 -4.62 -10.89 -12.48
C PHE A 44 -4.98 -10.14 -13.77
N LEU A 45 -6.14 -10.45 -14.37
CA LEU A 45 -6.60 -9.75 -15.58
C LEU A 45 -6.92 -8.28 -15.30
N GLN A 46 -7.46 -7.98 -14.11
CA GLN A 46 -7.65 -6.59 -13.66
C GLN A 46 -6.32 -5.86 -13.48
N GLN A 47 -5.28 -6.50 -12.95
CA GLN A 47 -3.95 -5.91 -12.85
C GLN A 47 -3.34 -5.56 -14.22
N GLN A 48 -3.66 -6.34 -15.25
CA GLN A 48 -3.24 -6.10 -16.64
C GLN A 48 -4.00 -4.94 -17.30
N GLN A 49 -5.27 -4.74 -16.95
CA GLN A 49 -6.07 -3.64 -17.48
C GLN A 49 -5.69 -2.35 -16.76
N ARG A 50 -5.36 -1.28 -17.52
CA ARG A 50 -5.15 0.08 -16.98
C ARG A 50 -6.47 0.73 -16.52
N ASN A 51 -7.38 -0.03 -15.93
CA ASN A 51 -8.65 0.45 -15.44
C ASN A 51 -8.63 0.46 -13.90
N LEU A 52 -9.20 1.50 -13.31
CA LEU A 52 -9.32 1.69 -11.87
C LEU A 52 -10.52 0.93 -11.27
N ASP A 53 -11.22 0.11 -12.07
CA ASP A 53 -12.21 -0.87 -11.62
C ASP A 53 -11.56 -2.11 -10.98
N ILE A 54 -10.54 -1.88 -10.16
CA ILE A 54 -9.74 -2.88 -9.46
C ILE A 54 -9.80 -2.58 -7.96
N ASN A 55 -9.76 -3.64 -7.16
CA ASN A 55 -9.69 -3.53 -5.71
C ASN A 55 -8.42 -2.79 -5.27
N PHE A 56 -8.52 -2.00 -4.20
CA PHE A 56 -7.41 -1.22 -3.66
C PHE A 56 -6.18 -2.08 -3.34
N GLU A 57 -6.38 -3.27 -2.77
CA GLU A 57 -5.28 -4.17 -2.45
C GLU A 57 -4.50 -4.60 -3.71
N ASN A 58 -5.21 -4.97 -4.77
CA ASN A 58 -4.59 -5.34 -6.04
C ASN A 58 -3.87 -4.15 -6.68
N PHE A 59 -4.45 -2.94 -6.59
CA PHE A 59 -3.80 -1.71 -7.05
C PHE A 59 -2.51 -1.41 -6.27
N VAL A 60 -2.49 -1.65 -4.96
CA VAL A 60 -1.29 -1.48 -4.13
C VAL A 60 -0.17 -2.43 -4.56
N GLN A 61 -0.49 -3.65 -5.02
CA GLN A 61 0.53 -4.57 -5.55
C GLN A 61 1.18 -4.00 -6.82
N ILE A 62 0.39 -3.46 -7.75
CA ILE A 62 0.91 -2.79 -8.94
C ILE A 62 1.80 -1.60 -8.56
N TYR A 63 1.39 -0.83 -7.55
CA TYR A 63 2.18 0.26 -7.02
C TYR A 63 3.51 -0.23 -6.39
N TYR A 64 3.50 -1.36 -5.69
CA TYR A 64 4.73 -1.96 -5.15
C TYR A 64 5.70 -2.37 -6.25
N GLU A 65 5.22 -3.05 -7.28
CA GLU A 65 6.04 -3.50 -8.41
C GLU A 65 6.75 -2.33 -9.10
N ASP A 66 6.06 -1.22 -9.38
CA ASP A 66 6.72 -0.03 -9.97
C ASP A 66 7.67 0.67 -8.98
N MET A 67 7.30 0.75 -7.70
CA MET A 67 8.12 1.45 -6.69
C MET A 67 9.38 0.69 -6.28
N GLU A 68 9.38 -0.64 -6.31
CA GLU A 68 10.55 -1.47 -5.97
C GLU A 68 11.75 -1.19 -6.88
N HIS A 69 11.51 -0.91 -8.15
CA HIS A 69 12.59 -0.57 -9.09
C HIS A 69 13.15 0.84 -8.89
N ARG A 70 12.45 1.71 -8.15
CA ARG A 70 12.78 3.13 -8.00
C ARG A 70 13.31 3.50 -6.62
N LEU A 71 13.02 2.70 -5.61
CA LEU A 71 13.30 3.01 -4.21
C LEU A 71 14.27 1.99 -3.60
N ARG A 72 15.11 2.48 -2.67
CA ARG A 72 15.99 1.61 -1.89
C ARG A 72 15.16 0.60 -1.09
N GLU A 73 15.70 -0.60 -0.93
CA GLU A 73 15.04 -1.71 -0.23
C GLU A 73 14.52 -1.33 1.16
N ASN A 74 15.36 -0.68 1.97
CA ASN A 74 14.95 -0.23 3.31
C ASN A 74 13.74 0.71 3.27
N THR A 75 13.71 1.65 2.32
CA THR A 75 12.58 2.56 2.15
C THR A 75 11.32 1.81 1.73
N MET A 76 11.45 0.83 0.82
CA MET A 76 10.33 -0.02 0.41
C MET A 76 9.80 -0.87 1.54
N ARG A 77 10.68 -1.47 2.35
CA ARG A 77 10.30 -2.27 3.52
C ARG A 77 9.47 -1.45 4.51
N THR A 78 9.90 -0.23 4.83
CA THR A 78 9.13 0.67 5.71
C THR A 78 7.79 1.06 5.08
N LYS A 79 7.75 1.36 3.78
CA LYS A 79 6.51 1.69 3.06
C LYS A 79 5.51 0.54 3.10
N LYS A 80 5.93 -0.66 2.71
CA LYS A 80 5.10 -1.88 2.75
C LYS A 80 4.54 -2.11 4.14
N PHE A 81 5.39 -2.10 5.15
CA PHE A 81 4.96 -2.28 6.53
C PHE A 81 3.86 -1.28 6.95
N ILE A 82 4.03 0.00 6.62
CA ILE A 82 3.02 1.02 6.94
C ILE A 82 1.72 0.79 6.16
N ILE A 83 1.81 0.53 4.85
CA ILE A 83 0.65 0.37 3.98
C ILE A 83 -0.13 -0.90 4.35
N ASP A 84 0.54 -2.03 4.49
CA ASP A 84 -0.05 -3.33 4.83
C ASP A 84 -0.71 -3.30 6.21
N LEU A 85 -0.09 -2.64 7.19
CA LEU A 85 -0.60 -2.61 8.55
C LEU A 85 -1.68 -1.54 8.79
N LYS A 86 -1.58 -0.37 8.13
CA LYS A 86 -2.40 0.81 8.47
C LYS A 86 -3.41 1.18 7.40
N ILE A 87 -3.19 0.81 6.15
CA ILE A 87 -3.99 1.27 5.01
C ILE A 87 -4.82 0.12 4.44
N ILE A 88 -4.18 -0.97 4.01
CA ILE A 88 -4.86 -2.12 3.36
C ILE A 88 -6.07 -2.62 4.16
N PRO A 89 -6.01 -2.78 5.51
CA PRO A 89 -7.14 -3.33 6.26
C PRO A 89 -8.44 -2.53 6.14
N TYR A 90 -8.37 -1.25 5.79
CA TYR A 90 -9.54 -0.37 5.65
C TYR A 90 -10.10 -0.31 4.23
N PHE A 91 -9.23 -0.46 3.22
CA PHE A 91 -9.60 -0.20 1.83
C PHE A 91 -9.56 -1.43 0.94
N LYS A 92 -8.99 -2.56 1.39
CA LYS A 92 -8.66 -3.73 0.54
C LYS A 92 -9.77 -4.15 -0.43
N ASN A 93 -11.01 -4.18 0.03
CA ASN A 93 -12.16 -4.67 -0.74
C ASN A 93 -12.90 -3.57 -1.52
N LYS A 94 -12.49 -2.30 -1.39
CA LYS A 94 -13.09 -1.19 -2.13
C LYS A 94 -12.38 -1.04 -3.47
N LYS A 95 -13.17 -0.72 -4.50
CA LYS A 95 -12.61 -0.38 -5.81
C LYS A 95 -11.88 0.96 -5.75
N MET A 96 -10.77 1.07 -6.48
CA MET A 96 -9.90 2.25 -6.43
C MET A 96 -10.64 3.54 -6.84
N ASN A 97 -11.51 3.45 -7.84
CA ASN A 97 -12.35 4.55 -8.33
C ASN A 97 -13.55 4.90 -7.41
N GLU A 98 -13.92 4.03 -6.46
CA GLU A 98 -15.07 4.24 -5.57
C GLU A 98 -14.69 4.85 -4.22
N ILE A 99 -13.41 4.93 -3.89
CA ILE A 99 -12.95 5.48 -2.60
C ILE A 99 -13.18 6.99 -2.56
N LYS A 100 -14.04 7.43 -1.63
CA LYS A 100 -14.42 8.83 -1.47
C LYS A 100 -13.64 9.51 -0.35
N ALA A 101 -13.63 10.85 -0.37
CA ALA A 101 -13.06 11.65 0.72
C ALA A 101 -13.67 11.33 2.10
N SER A 102 -14.96 10.92 2.15
CA SER A 102 -15.62 10.46 3.38
C SER A 102 -14.98 9.19 3.95
N ASP A 103 -14.56 8.26 3.10
CA ASP A 103 -13.88 7.02 3.51
C ASP A 103 -12.51 7.33 4.10
N VAL A 104 -11.78 8.25 3.45
CA VAL A 104 -10.49 8.73 3.95
C VAL A 104 -10.66 9.41 5.31
N ARG A 105 -11.70 10.23 5.51
CA ARG A 105 -11.98 10.85 6.82
C ARG A 105 -12.31 9.83 7.89
N ALA A 106 -13.10 8.81 7.58
CA ALA A 106 -13.40 7.72 8.52
C ALA A 106 -12.11 6.97 8.94
N TRP A 107 -11.25 6.65 7.96
CA TRP A 107 -9.94 6.04 8.21
C TRP A 107 -9.01 6.93 9.05
N GLN A 108 -8.92 8.23 8.73
CA GLN A 108 -8.14 9.20 9.49
C GLN A 108 -8.60 9.27 10.96
N ASN A 109 -9.92 9.34 11.19
CA ASN A 109 -10.49 9.36 12.53
C ASN A 109 -10.14 8.09 13.32
N ALA A 110 -10.19 6.92 12.66
CA ALA A 110 -9.80 5.65 13.28
C ALA A 110 -8.31 5.60 13.64
N LEU A 111 -7.43 6.20 12.82
CA LEU A 111 -6.01 6.31 13.14
C LEU A 111 -5.73 7.28 14.29
N MET A 112 -6.38 8.44 14.32
CA MET A 112 -6.18 9.44 15.38
C MET A 112 -6.59 8.91 16.75
N LYS A 113 -7.66 8.10 16.83
CA LYS A 113 -8.10 7.44 18.08
C LYS A 113 -7.06 6.48 18.67
N LYS A 114 -6.09 6.02 17.89
CA LYS A 114 -5.02 5.10 18.37
C LYS A 114 -3.89 5.81 19.12
N GLY A 115 -3.92 7.14 19.24
CA GLY A 115 -2.94 7.90 20.03
C GLY A 115 -1.53 7.92 19.44
N TYR A 116 -1.38 7.74 18.12
CA TYR A 116 -0.06 7.81 17.48
C TYR A 116 0.51 9.23 17.48
N SER A 117 1.84 9.32 17.39
CA SER A 117 2.53 10.62 17.26
C SER A 117 2.08 11.38 16.01
N GLN A 118 2.08 12.71 16.09
CA GLN A 118 1.63 13.57 14.99
C GLN A 118 2.46 13.40 13.73
N THR A 119 3.77 13.16 13.85
CA THR A 119 4.67 12.91 12.71
C THR A 119 4.40 11.55 12.07
N TYR A 120 4.09 10.53 12.86
CA TYR A 120 3.71 9.22 12.33
C TYR A 120 2.37 9.28 11.60
N LEU A 121 1.35 9.93 12.18
CA LEU A 121 0.05 10.15 11.50
C LEU A 121 0.23 10.83 10.15
N LYS A 122 1.09 11.85 10.07
CA LYS A 122 1.43 12.52 8.81
C LYS A 122 2.08 11.56 7.82
N THR A 123 3.00 10.73 8.29
CA THR A 123 3.72 9.75 7.46
C THR A 123 2.76 8.72 6.86
N VAL A 124 1.85 8.18 7.67
CA VAL A 124 0.83 7.21 7.23
C VAL A 124 -0.15 7.86 6.24
N ASN A 125 -0.63 9.07 6.52
CA ASN A 125 -1.49 9.84 5.61
C ASN A 125 -0.82 10.09 4.25
N ASN A 126 0.47 10.44 4.28
CA ASN A 126 1.24 10.68 3.07
C ASN A 126 1.43 9.41 2.24
N GLN A 127 1.53 8.21 2.85
CA GLN A 127 1.58 6.97 2.06
C GLN A 127 0.28 6.73 1.30
N LEU A 128 -0.88 6.94 1.93
CA LEU A 128 -2.17 6.82 1.24
C LEU A 128 -2.29 7.84 0.10
N SER A 129 -1.94 9.10 0.39
CA SER A 129 -1.96 10.16 -0.62
C SER A 129 -1.01 9.87 -1.79
N ALA A 130 0.15 9.24 -1.54
CA ALA A 130 1.09 8.84 -2.59
C ALA A 130 0.51 7.78 -3.52
N ILE A 131 -0.20 6.77 -2.97
CA ILE A 131 -0.88 5.74 -3.76
C ILE A 131 -1.94 6.39 -4.68
N PHE A 132 -2.74 7.31 -4.15
CA PHE A 132 -3.72 8.02 -4.98
C PHE A 132 -3.10 8.97 -5.98
N ASN A 133 -2.00 9.65 -5.65
CA ASN A 133 -1.26 10.47 -6.63
C ASN A 133 -0.70 9.62 -7.77
N TYR A 134 -0.24 8.40 -7.47
CA TYR A 134 0.19 7.43 -8.49
C TYR A 134 -0.97 7.05 -9.41
N ALA A 135 -2.15 6.77 -8.86
CA ALA A 135 -3.36 6.49 -9.64
C ALA A 135 -3.81 7.67 -10.51
N VAL A 136 -3.79 8.89 -9.97
CA VAL A 136 -4.12 10.11 -10.74
C VAL A 136 -3.14 10.28 -11.89
N LYS A 137 -1.84 10.03 -11.67
CA LYS A 137 -0.79 10.31 -12.65
C LYS A 137 -0.71 9.29 -13.78
N TYR A 138 -0.93 8.02 -13.50
CA TYR A 138 -0.65 6.93 -14.46
C TYR A 138 -1.87 6.10 -14.86
N TYR A 139 -3.01 6.30 -14.19
CA TYR A 139 -4.25 5.53 -14.41
C TYR A 139 -5.48 6.44 -14.53
N ASP A 140 -5.27 7.75 -14.73
CA ASP A 140 -6.32 8.75 -14.98
C ASP A 140 -7.42 8.80 -13.91
N LEU A 141 -7.08 8.54 -12.65
CA LEU A 141 -8.02 8.78 -11.54
C LEU A 141 -8.35 10.29 -11.53
N ARG A 142 -9.64 10.61 -11.58
CA ARG A 142 -10.11 11.99 -11.73
C ARG A 142 -9.57 12.96 -10.67
N ASP A 143 -9.54 12.53 -9.40
CA ASP A 143 -9.01 13.35 -8.31
C ASP A 143 -8.51 12.47 -7.15
N ASN A 144 -7.59 12.99 -6.34
CA ASN A 144 -7.08 12.31 -5.16
C ASN A 144 -8.01 12.57 -3.96
N PRO A 145 -8.72 11.55 -3.44
CA PRO A 145 -9.65 11.71 -2.32
C PRO A 145 -8.96 12.21 -1.03
N CYS A 146 -7.66 11.97 -0.84
CA CYS A 146 -6.91 12.51 0.28
C CYS A 146 -6.71 14.02 0.21
N ARG A 147 -6.69 14.62 -0.99
CA ARG A 147 -6.62 16.09 -1.13
C ARG A 147 -7.89 16.73 -0.59
N LYS A 148 -9.04 16.20 -0.99
CA LYS A 148 -10.36 16.69 -0.53
C LYS A 148 -10.62 16.40 0.96
N ALA A 149 -10.15 15.26 1.47
CA ALA A 149 -10.26 14.93 2.89
C ALA A 149 -9.38 15.80 3.81
N GLY A 150 -8.32 16.41 3.25
CA GLY A 150 -7.29 17.10 4.02
C GLY A 150 -6.29 16.14 4.66
N SER A 151 -5.19 16.68 5.18
CA SER A 151 -4.14 15.89 5.83
C SER A 151 -4.33 15.84 7.34
N ILE A 152 -3.92 14.75 7.97
CA ILE A 152 -3.73 14.64 9.43
C ILE A 152 -2.24 14.66 9.80
N GLY A 153 -1.96 14.91 11.09
CA GLY A 153 -0.60 14.92 11.63
C GLY A 153 0.19 16.21 11.33
N LYS A 154 1.44 16.24 11.79
CA LYS A 154 2.39 17.36 11.60
C LYS A 154 3.60 16.90 10.79
N SER A 155 4.09 17.74 9.87
CA SER A 155 5.25 17.43 9.02
C SER A 155 6.56 17.51 9.78
N GLN A 156 6.67 18.47 10.71
CA GLN A 156 7.85 18.64 11.54
C GLN A 156 7.63 18.05 12.93
N ALA A 157 8.65 17.37 13.43
CA ALA A 157 8.73 17.08 14.86
C ALA A 157 8.92 18.40 15.62
N GLY A 158 8.52 18.43 16.89
CA GLY A 158 8.95 19.50 17.79
C GLY A 158 10.47 19.50 17.94
N GLU A 159 11.01 20.54 18.57
CA GLU A 159 12.44 20.61 18.86
C GLU A 159 12.90 19.35 19.59
N ARG A 160 13.94 18.70 19.04
CA ARG A 160 14.63 17.62 19.75
C ARG A 160 15.64 18.25 20.68
N GLN A 161 15.59 17.86 21.95
CA GLN A 161 16.68 18.20 22.86
C GLN A 161 17.97 17.60 22.33
N PHE A 162 18.97 18.46 22.18
CA PHE A 162 20.32 18.07 21.85
C PHE A 162 21.19 18.32 23.07
N TRP A 163 22.26 17.55 23.16
CA TRP A 163 23.18 17.65 24.27
C TRP A 163 23.97 18.95 24.14
N THR A 164 23.93 19.78 25.17
CA THR A 164 24.92 20.85 25.35
C THR A 164 26.29 20.24 25.65
N LYS A 165 27.35 21.01 25.42
CA LYS A 165 28.72 20.55 25.71
C LYS A 165 28.90 20.15 27.19
N GLN A 166 28.19 20.81 28.11
CA GLN A 166 28.22 20.50 29.54
C GLN A 166 27.51 19.18 29.83
N GLU A 167 26.30 18.98 29.31
CA GLU A 167 25.59 17.70 29.45
C GLU A 167 26.42 16.55 28.87
N PHE A 168 27.04 16.76 27.70
CA PHE A 168 27.86 15.71 27.06
C PHE A 168 29.04 15.31 27.94
N LYS A 169 29.73 16.29 28.55
CA LYS A 169 30.79 16.03 29.52
C LYS A 169 30.29 15.29 30.75
N GLN A 170 29.10 15.66 31.27
CA GLN A 170 28.49 15.00 32.42
C GLN A 170 28.21 13.51 32.13
N PHE A 171 27.80 13.19 30.91
CA PHE A 171 27.61 11.78 30.51
C PHE A 171 28.90 11.02 30.30
N LEU A 172 29.96 11.64 29.76
CA LEU A 172 31.25 10.96 29.63
C LEU A 172 31.74 10.42 30.98
N VAL A 173 31.60 11.19 32.06
CA VAL A 173 31.94 10.74 33.42
C VAL A 173 31.17 9.48 33.84
N THR A 174 29.93 9.30 33.38
CA THR A 174 29.12 8.10 33.67
C THR A 174 29.48 6.88 32.81
N VAL A 175 30.23 7.09 31.72
CA VAL A 175 30.67 6.03 30.80
C VAL A 175 32.14 5.65 31.04
N GLU A 176 32.93 6.54 31.67
CA GLU A 176 34.36 6.34 31.96
C GLU A 176 34.66 5.38 33.13
N ASP A 177 33.65 4.81 33.80
CA ASP A 177 33.85 3.76 34.81
C ASP A 177 33.23 2.42 34.37
N LYS A 178 34.01 1.69 33.56
CA LYS A 178 33.99 0.23 33.39
C LYS A 178 35.26 -0.31 32.74
#